data_AF-A0A1B6HMC9-F1
#
_entry.id   AF-A0A1B6HMC9-F1
#
_cell.length_a   1.000
_cell.length_b   1.000
_cell.length_c   1.000
_cell.angle_alpha   90.00
_cell.angle_beta   90.00
_cell.angle_gamma   90.00
#
_symmetry.space_group_name_H-M   'P 1'
#
loop_
_entity.id
_entity.type
_entity.pdbx_description
1 polymer ?
#
loop_
_entity_poly.entity_id
_entity_poly.type
_entity_poly.pdbx_seq_one_letter_code
_entity_poly.pdbx_strand_id
1 'polypeptide(L)'
;MLSGIGPADHLKEHKIDVIQDLPVGENLQDHMLFTGLVFTYSNYSKLEDPVSENMFKFLVEHKGRYTNNGLLGSSGFISTINDTKYPDIQIHRFDFAEGMYDQLVNIYMNFGFKPSVGLMYAALNTCSFITIEMLTLLNPKSRGRVYLKSTDPEDHVRIRCGYLTNDDDVRTFLRGIDFVTRLEKTKGLASVGAQLHEITP
;
A
#
# COMPACT_ATOMS: atom_id res chain seq x y z
N MET A 1 -12.09 17.73 -19.54
CA MET A 1 -11.07 18.44 -20.35
C MET A 1 -11.31 18.27 -21.85
N LEU A 2 -11.27 17.06 -22.44
CA LEU A 2 -11.50 16.88 -23.89
C LEU A 2 -12.81 17.49 -24.40
N SER A 3 -13.86 17.53 -23.56
CA SER A 3 -15.14 18.17 -23.87
C SER A 3 -15.14 19.71 -23.74
N GLY A 4 -13.99 20.38 -23.70
CA GLY A 4 -13.89 21.84 -23.56
C GLY A 4 -14.16 22.40 -22.16
N ILE A 5 -14.23 21.54 -21.13
CA ILE A 5 -14.44 21.92 -19.71
C ILE A 5 -13.19 21.57 -18.90
N GLY A 6 -12.50 22.58 -18.35
CA GLY A 6 -11.23 22.46 -17.63
C GLY A 6 -10.41 23.76 -17.63
N PRO A 7 -9.16 23.75 -17.11
CA PRO A 7 -8.37 24.97 -17.00
C PRO A 7 -8.12 25.60 -18.37
N ALA A 8 -8.52 26.85 -18.58
CA ALA A 8 -8.54 27.47 -19.90
C ALA A 8 -7.18 27.47 -20.60
N ASP A 9 -6.09 27.73 -19.87
CA ASP A 9 -4.74 27.75 -20.45
C ASP A 9 -4.30 26.35 -20.93
N HIS A 10 -4.61 25.30 -20.15
CA HIS A 10 -4.34 23.91 -20.52
C HIS A 10 -5.14 23.48 -21.75
N LEU A 11 -6.41 23.87 -21.84
CA LEU A 11 -7.25 23.58 -23.01
C LEU A 11 -6.73 24.27 -24.27
N LYS A 12 -6.32 25.54 -24.16
CA LYS A 12 -5.74 26.30 -25.28
C LYS A 12 -4.42 25.71 -25.76
N GLU A 13 -3.56 25.23 -24.85
CA GLU A 13 -2.31 24.53 -25.21
C GLU A 13 -2.58 23.33 -26.12
N HIS A 14 -3.68 22.62 -25.86
CA HIS A 14 -4.13 21.49 -26.67
C HIS A 14 -5.05 21.85 -27.84
N LYS A 15 -5.26 23.15 -28.13
CA LYS A 15 -6.15 23.64 -29.19
C LYS A 15 -7.60 23.13 -29.05
N ILE A 16 -8.08 23.03 -27.82
CA ILE A 16 -9.46 22.66 -27.49
C ILE A 16 -10.25 23.94 -27.22
N ASP A 17 -11.44 24.06 -27.81
CA ASP A 17 -12.34 25.18 -27.53
C ASP A 17 -12.78 25.18 -26.07
N VAL A 18 -12.64 26.33 -25.40
CA VAL A 18 -13.02 26.49 -24.00
C VAL A 18 -14.52 26.77 -23.92
N ILE A 19 -15.28 25.76 -23.50
CA ILE A 19 -16.71 25.90 -23.16
C ILE A 19 -16.85 26.49 -21.77
N GLN A 20 -16.05 26.01 -20.80
CA GLN A 20 -16.09 26.48 -19.43
C GLN A 20 -14.71 26.35 -18.76
N ASP A 21 -14.22 27.46 -18.20
CA ASP A 21 -12.98 27.50 -17.41
C ASP A 21 -13.25 27.07 -15.96
N LEU A 22 -12.73 25.89 -15.58
CA LEU A 22 -12.87 25.30 -14.25
C LEU A 22 -11.60 24.53 -13.88
N PRO A 23 -11.26 24.37 -12.58
CA PRO A 23 -10.07 23.63 -12.14
C PRO A 23 -10.25 22.10 -12.24
N VAL A 24 -10.73 21.59 -13.38
CA VAL A 24 -10.92 20.16 -13.62
C VAL A 24 -9.57 19.45 -13.65
N GLY A 25 -9.47 18.37 -12.88
CA GLY A 25 -8.26 17.56 -12.79
C GLY A 25 -7.32 17.99 -11.66
N GLU A 26 -7.54 19.14 -11.02
CA GLU A 26 -6.79 19.58 -9.85
C GLU A 26 -7.32 18.94 -8.55
N ASN A 27 -6.58 19.14 -7.44
CA ASN A 27 -6.95 18.65 -6.11
C ASN A 27 -7.09 17.12 -6.02
N LEU A 28 -6.30 16.38 -6.82
CA LEU A 28 -6.19 14.92 -6.67
C LEU A 28 -5.66 14.61 -5.27
N GLN A 29 -6.39 13.76 -4.57
CA GLN A 29 -6.01 13.20 -3.29
C GLN A 29 -5.94 11.71 -3.44
N ASP A 30 -4.87 11.13 -2.93
CA ASP A 30 -4.69 9.68 -2.92
C ASP A 30 -3.95 9.28 -1.65
N HIS A 31 -4.19 8.06 -1.21
CA HIS A 31 -3.68 7.49 0.02
C HIS A 31 -2.38 6.74 -0.29
N MET A 32 -1.25 7.44 -0.18
CA MET A 32 0.06 6.83 -0.38
C MET A 32 0.28 5.70 0.64
N LEU A 33 0.85 4.59 0.18
CA LEU A 33 1.31 3.49 1.02
C LEU A 33 2.83 3.54 1.23
N PHE A 34 3.27 3.25 2.45
CA PHE A 34 4.65 2.93 2.80
C PHE A 34 4.74 1.45 3.14
N THR A 35 5.59 0.69 2.43
CA THR A 35 5.60 -0.78 2.45
C THR A 35 6.87 -1.39 3.06
N GLY A 36 7.59 -0.60 3.87
CA GLY A 36 8.93 -0.93 4.34
C GLY A 36 9.05 -1.60 5.70
N LEU A 37 7.96 -2.08 6.29
CA LEU A 37 7.96 -2.67 7.63
C LEU A 37 7.62 -4.16 7.51
N VAL A 38 8.63 -5.01 7.64
CA VAL A 38 8.50 -6.45 7.46
C VAL A 38 8.86 -7.17 8.76
N PHE A 39 7.98 -8.04 9.24
CA PHE A 39 8.25 -8.87 10.42
C PHE A 39 8.45 -10.33 10.05
N THR A 40 9.40 -10.98 10.70
CA THR A 40 9.51 -12.45 10.77
C THR A 40 9.14 -12.92 12.17
N TYR A 41 8.84 -14.21 12.34
CA TYR A 41 8.41 -14.77 13.62
C TYR A 41 9.15 -16.07 13.91
N SER A 42 9.97 -16.12 14.97
CA SER A 42 10.76 -17.32 15.29
C SER A 42 9.98 -18.41 16.04
N ASN A 43 8.92 -18.03 16.76
CA ASN A 43 8.12 -18.96 17.58
C ASN A 43 6.70 -19.16 17.01
N TYR A 44 6.49 -18.83 15.74
CA TYR A 44 5.25 -19.06 15.03
C TYR A 44 5.55 -19.59 13.64
N SER A 45 4.91 -20.71 13.30
CA SER A 45 5.06 -21.36 12.01
C SER A 45 3.70 -21.68 11.41
N LYS A 46 3.58 -21.45 10.11
CA LYS A 46 2.39 -21.81 9.34
C LYS A 46 2.81 -22.11 7.92
N LEU A 47 2.48 -23.31 7.46
CA LEU A 47 2.57 -23.71 6.06
C LEU A 47 1.21 -23.52 5.39
N GLU A 48 1.25 -23.30 4.08
CA GLU A 48 0.05 -23.19 3.26
C GLU A 48 -0.31 -24.53 2.64
N ASP A 49 -1.61 -24.84 2.57
CA ASP A 49 -2.06 -26.05 1.89
C ASP A 49 -1.83 -25.92 0.37
N PRO A 50 -1.61 -27.04 -0.35
CA PRO A 50 -1.52 -27.01 -1.81
C PRO A 50 -2.74 -26.34 -2.44
N VAL A 51 -2.55 -25.71 -3.62
CA VAL A 51 -3.62 -25.03 -4.35
C VAL A 51 -4.83 -25.93 -4.59
N SER A 52 -4.60 -27.22 -4.90
CA SER A 52 -5.66 -28.20 -5.10
C SER A 52 -6.52 -28.42 -3.84
N GLU A 53 -5.88 -28.51 -2.67
CA GLU A 53 -6.58 -28.69 -1.39
C GLU A 53 -7.35 -27.41 -1.00
N ASN A 54 -6.71 -26.26 -1.14
CA ASN A 54 -7.37 -24.97 -0.91
C ASN A 54 -8.56 -24.75 -1.86
N MET A 55 -8.46 -25.19 -3.11
CA MET A 55 -9.55 -25.14 -4.09
C MET A 55 -10.70 -26.08 -3.70
N PHE A 56 -10.40 -27.30 -3.23
CA PHE A 56 -11.41 -28.23 -2.74
C PHE A 56 -12.14 -27.67 -1.52
N LYS A 57 -11.39 -27.18 -0.52
CA LYS A 57 -11.95 -26.54 0.69
C LYS A 57 -12.89 -25.39 0.31
N PHE A 58 -12.52 -24.60 -0.70
CA PHE A 58 -13.33 -23.48 -1.15
C PHE A 58 -14.60 -23.90 -1.91
N LEU A 59 -14.46 -24.74 -2.93
CA LEU A 59 -15.57 -25.07 -3.84
C LEU A 59 -16.56 -26.07 -3.23
N VAL A 60 -16.08 -27.02 -2.43
CA VAL A 60 -16.90 -28.12 -1.89
C VAL A 60 -17.31 -27.86 -0.44
N GLU A 61 -16.36 -27.41 0.38
CA GLU A 61 -16.59 -27.23 1.82
C GLU A 61 -16.93 -25.78 2.20
N HIS A 62 -16.89 -24.84 1.24
CA HIS A 62 -17.12 -23.41 1.44
C HIS A 62 -16.30 -22.80 2.59
N LYS A 63 -15.07 -23.26 2.75
CA LYS A 63 -14.11 -22.82 3.77
C LYS A 63 -12.69 -22.72 3.19
N GLY A 64 -11.72 -22.42 4.03
CA GLY A 64 -10.31 -22.33 3.63
C GLY A 64 -9.93 -20.95 3.09
N ARG A 65 -8.66 -20.77 2.71
CA ARG A 65 -8.09 -19.41 2.52
C ARG A 65 -8.76 -18.59 1.43
N TYR A 66 -9.36 -19.22 0.42
CA TYR A 66 -10.02 -18.53 -0.69
C TYR A 66 -11.41 -17.98 -0.34
N THR A 67 -11.95 -18.25 0.86
CA THR A 67 -13.11 -17.52 1.37
C THR A 67 -12.75 -16.15 1.94
N ASN A 68 -11.45 -15.88 2.17
CA ASN A 68 -10.95 -14.59 2.63
C ASN A 68 -10.50 -13.73 1.43
N ASN A 69 -10.46 -12.40 1.62
CA ASN A 69 -9.90 -11.43 0.67
C ASN A 69 -8.38 -11.58 0.45
N GLY A 70 -7.75 -12.54 1.15
CA GLY A 70 -6.33 -12.84 1.12
C GLY A 70 -5.51 -11.79 1.86
N LEU A 71 -5.25 -10.68 1.19
CA LEU A 71 -4.14 -9.77 1.49
C LEU A 71 -4.43 -8.75 2.60
N LEU A 72 -5.65 -8.69 3.14
CA LEU A 72 -6.04 -7.69 4.16
C LEU A 72 -6.86 -8.34 5.27
N GLY A 73 -6.37 -9.46 5.81
CA GLY A 73 -7.04 -10.20 6.88
C GLY A 73 -7.16 -9.42 8.19
N SER A 74 -6.31 -8.42 8.40
CA SER A 74 -6.44 -7.45 9.50
C SER A 74 -5.94 -6.06 9.08
N SER A 75 -6.52 -5.03 9.70
CA SER A 75 -6.11 -3.64 9.52
C SER A 75 -6.32 -2.87 10.82
N GLY A 76 -5.46 -1.89 11.08
CA GLY A 76 -5.54 -1.02 12.23
C GLY A 76 -5.65 0.45 11.83
N PHE A 77 -6.25 1.26 12.69
CA PHE A 77 -6.30 2.71 12.53
C PHE A 77 -5.71 3.34 13.78
N ILE A 78 -4.77 4.27 13.60
CA ILE A 78 -4.11 4.97 14.70
C ILE A 78 -4.17 6.47 14.50
N SER A 79 -4.16 7.19 15.61
CA SER A 79 -3.89 8.63 15.64
C SER A 79 -2.48 8.82 16.17
N THR A 80 -1.58 9.35 15.34
CA THR A 80 -0.17 9.53 15.72
C THR A 80 0.09 10.81 16.50
N ILE A 81 -0.94 11.65 16.66
CA ILE A 81 -0.95 12.86 17.48
C ILE A 81 -2.18 12.85 18.40
N ASN A 82 -2.07 13.50 19.56
CA ASN A 82 -3.18 13.62 20.51
C ASN A 82 -4.23 14.61 20.00
N ASP A 83 -5.45 14.53 20.56
CA ASP A 83 -6.55 15.48 20.33
C ASP A 83 -7.07 15.56 18.88
N THR A 84 -6.99 14.47 18.12
CA THR A 84 -7.66 14.37 16.81
C THR A 84 -8.99 13.65 16.92
N LYS A 85 -9.96 14.08 16.11
CA LYS A 85 -11.26 13.39 15.99
C LYS A 85 -11.17 12.12 15.13
N TYR A 86 -10.20 12.05 14.23
CA TYR A 86 -10.05 10.99 13.24
C TYR A 86 -8.59 10.49 13.19
N PRO A 87 -8.38 9.20 12.88
CA PRO A 87 -7.05 8.64 12.67
C PRO A 87 -6.34 9.29 11.48
N ASP A 88 -5.02 9.32 11.52
CA ASP A 88 -4.16 9.87 10.46
C ASP A 88 -3.37 8.78 9.72
N ILE A 89 -3.26 7.59 10.30
CA ILE A 89 -2.63 6.41 9.69
C ILE A 89 -3.56 5.20 9.75
N GLN A 90 -3.67 4.50 8.61
CA GLN A 90 -4.16 3.13 8.54
C GLN A 90 -2.98 2.18 8.35
N ILE A 91 -3.03 1.04 9.03
CA ILE A 91 -2.08 -0.05 8.91
C ILE A 91 -2.78 -1.17 8.16
N HIS A 92 -2.27 -1.54 6.98
CA HIS A 92 -2.69 -2.70 6.23
C HIS A 92 -1.70 -3.82 6.47
N ARG A 93 -2.17 -4.97 6.93
CA ARG A 93 -1.30 -6.11 7.18
C ARG A 93 -1.47 -7.18 6.11
N PHE A 94 -0.36 -7.55 5.50
CA PHE A 94 -0.27 -8.67 4.58
C PHE A 94 0.43 -9.83 5.28
N ASP A 95 -0.12 -11.03 5.14
CA ASP A 95 0.36 -12.24 5.80
C ASP A 95 0.87 -13.24 4.75
N PHE A 96 2.06 -13.78 4.97
CA PHE A 96 2.69 -14.79 4.12
C PHE A 96 3.09 -15.99 4.97
N ALA A 97 2.45 -17.12 4.70
CA ALA A 97 2.88 -18.42 5.22
C ALA A 97 4.31 -18.75 4.74
N GLU A 98 4.97 -19.65 5.44
CA GLU A 98 6.29 -20.15 5.04
C GLU A 98 6.22 -20.77 3.64
N GLY A 99 7.24 -20.51 2.83
CA GLY A 99 7.34 -21.07 1.49
C GLY A 99 6.56 -20.32 0.40
N MET A 100 5.93 -19.17 0.70
CA MET A 100 5.19 -18.34 -0.26
C MET A 100 6.08 -17.35 -1.03
N TYR A 101 7.29 -17.77 -1.40
CA TYR A 101 8.34 -16.95 -2.03
C TYR A 101 7.85 -16.15 -3.24
N ASP A 102 7.22 -16.85 -4.18
CA ASP A 102 6.79 -16.26 -5.44
C ASP A 102 5.74 -15.17 -5.21
N GLN A 103 4.86 -15.35 -4.23
CA GLN A 103 3.85 -14.36 -3.87
C GLN A 103 4.48 -13.11 -3.26
N LEU A 104 5.54 -13.28 -2.47
CA LEU A 104 6.28 -12.17 -1.88
C LEU A 104 7.09 -11.38 -2.93
N VAL A 105 7.73 -12.06 -3.89
CA VAL A 105 8.39 -11.38 -5.00
C VAL A 105 7.37 -10.64 -5.86
N ASN A 106 6.26 -11.29 -6.19
CA ASN A 106 5.18 -10.69 -6.97
C ASN A 106 4.57 -9.46 -6.29
N ILE A 107 4.38 -9.46 -4.97
CA ILE A 107 3.78 -8.30 -4.30
C ILE A 107 4.69 -7.08 -4.36
N TYR A 108 6.00 -7.24 -4.14
CA TYR A 108 6.95 -6.14 -4.24
C TYR A 108 7.07 -5.61 -5.67
N MET A 109 7.01 -6.49 -6.68
CA MET A 109 6.94 -6.06 -8.09
C MET A 109 5.66 -5.28 -8.39
N ASN A 110 4.50 -5.70 -7.86
CA ASN A 110 3.25 -4.97 -8.00
C ASN A 110 3.29 -3.58 -7.34
N PHE A 111 4.09 -3.41 -6.29
CA PHE A 111 4.38 -2.11 -5.69
C PHE A 111 5.43 -1.29 -6.46
N GLY A 112 5.95 -1.80 -7.57
CA GLY A 112 6.91 -1.11 -8.42
C GLY A 112 8.37 -1.23 -7.97
N PHE A 113 8.68 -2.10 -7.00
CA PHE A 113 10.06 -2.38 -6.61
C PHE A 113 10.75 -3.31 -7.61
N LYS A 114 12.09 -3.28 -7.60
CA LYS A 114 12.90 -4.26 -8.32
C LYS A 114 12.67 -5.66 -7.72
N PRO A 115 12.71 -6.73 -8.52
CA PRO A 115 12.59 -8.10 -8.01
C PRO A 115 13.58 -8.45 -6.90
N SER A 116 14.76 -7.83 -6.88
CA SER A 116 15.78 -8.01 -5.85
C SER A 116 15.30 -7.68 -4.43
N VAL A 117 14.42 -6.69 -4.27
CA VAL A 117 13.84 -6.33 -2.97
C VAL A 117 12.92 -7.44 -2.48
N GLY A 118 12.08 -7.98 -3.37
CA GLY A 118 11.22 -9.12 -3.05
C GLY A 118 12.03 -10.38 -2.73
N LEU A 119 13.13 -10.62 -3.44
CA LEU A 119 14.02 -11.77 -3.20
C LEU A 119 14.70 -11.72 -1.83
N MET A 120 15.07 -10.52 -1.33
CA MET A 120 15.63 -10.35 0.00
C MET A 120 14.67 -10.88 1.08
N TYR A 121 13.39 -10.52 1.00
CA TYR A 121 12.38 -11.01 1.94
C TYR A 121 11.97 -12.44 1.66
N ALA A 122 12.02 -12.91 0.40
CA ALA A 122 11.72 -14.30 0.06
C ALA A 122 12.72 -15.26 0.71
N ALA A 123 13.99 -14.88 0.83
CA ALA A 123 14.97 -15.68 1.57
C ALA A 123 14.57 -15.85 3.04
N LEU A 124 14.03 -14.81 3.68
CA LEU A 124 13.52 -14.89 5.07
C LEU A 124 12.27 -15.78 5.17
N ASN A 125 11.41 -15.79 4.15
CA ASN A 125 10.19 -16.58 4.12
C ASN A 125 10.44 -18.11 4.02
N THR A 126 11.70 -18.53 3.88
CA THR A 126 12.06 -19.96 3.76
C THR A 126 11.80 -20.74 5.02
N CYS A 127 12.00 -20.10 6.16
CA CYS A 127 11.85 -20.70 7.47
C CYS A 127 11.07 -19.80 8.42
N SER A 128 10.33 -18.82 7.90
CA SER A 128 9.57 -17.89 8.74
C SER A 128 8.29 -17.44 8.07
N PHE A 129 7.22 -17.40 8.87
CA PHE A 129 6.05 -16.60 8.56
C PHE A 129 6.48 -15.13 8.41
N ILE A 130 5.94 -14.44 7.41
CA ILE A 130 6.22 -13.02 7.19
C ILE A 130 4.94 -12.21 7.28
N THR A 131 5.05 -11.03 7.88
CA THR A 131 4.05 -9.98 7.70
C THR A 131 4.66 -8.74 7.10
N ILE A 132 3.89 -8.03 6.29
CA ILE A 132 4.22 -6.69 5.82
C ILE A 132 3.17 -5.74 6.40
N GLU A 133 3.61 -4.80 7.23
CA GLU A 133 2.79 -3.75 7.80
C GLU A 133 2.91 -2.50 6.92
N MET A 134 1.93 -2.28 6.05
CA MET A 134 1.92 -1.11 5.17
C MET A 134 1.19 0.04 5.85
N LEU A 135 1.84 1.19 5.92
CA LEU A 135 1.24 2.40 6.46
C LEU A 135 0.59 3.20 5.33
N THR A 136 -0.59 3.72 5.58
CA THR A 136 -1.34 4.55 4.63
C THR A 136 -1.74 5.86 5.28
N LEU A 137 -1.48 6.98 4.60
CA LEU A 137 -1.95 8.31 5.05
C LEU A 137 -3.44 8.49 4.78
N LEU A 138 -4.20 8.82 5.82
CA LEU A 138 -5.66 8.99 5.71
C LEU A 138 -6.11 10.42 5.44
N ASN A 139 -5.28 11.40 5.79
CA ASN A 139 -5.58 12.83 5.63
C ASN A 139 -4.40 13.58 4.97
N PRO A 140 -3.95 13.16 3.78
CA PRO A 140 -2.79 13.75 3.14
C PRO A 140 -3.00 15.25 2.88
N LYS A 141 -1.96 16.05 3.05
CA LYS A 141 -1.94 17.49 2.73
C LYS A 141 -1.41 17.74 1.33
N SER A 142 -0.58 16.85 0.82
CA SER A 142 -0.14 16.80 -0.57
C SER A 142 -1.33 16.77 -1.52
N ARG A 143 -1.20 17.45 -2.66
CA ARG A 143 -2.19 17.46 -3.74
C ARG A 143 -1.54 17.15 -5.07
N GLY A 144 -2.21 16.33 -5.84
CA GLY A 144 -1.85 16.00 -7.20
C GLY A 144 -2.77 16.66 -8.22
N ARG A 145 -2.57 16.27 -9.48
CA ARG A 145 -3.43 16.62 -10.59
C ARG A 145 -3.44 15.55 -11.69
N VAL A 146 -4.55 15.50 -12.43
CA VAL A 146 -4.74 14.71 -13.65
C VAL A 146 -4.95 15.68 -14.81
N TYR A 147 -4.18 15.55 -15.88
CA TYR A 147 -4.21 16.48 -17.02
C TYR A 147 -4.00 15.76 -18.34
N LEU A 148 -4.42 16.37 -19.44
CA LEU A 148 -4.31 15.75 -20.76
C LEU A 148 -2.83 15.61 -21.16
N LYS A 149 -2.53 14.50 -21.84
CA LYS A 149 -1.27 14.32 -22.57
C LYS A 149 -1.41 14.82 -24.01
N SER A 150 -2.55 14.56 -24.63
CA SER A 150 -2.91 14.95 -26.00
C SER A 150 -4.43 15.13 -26.11
N THR A 151 -4.91 15.41 -27.33
CA THR A 151 -6.34 15.47 -27.66
C THR A 151 -6.93 14.13 -28.10
N ASP A 152 -6.12 13.08 -28.23
CA ASP A 152 -6.59 11.74 -28.57
C ASP A 152 -7.25 11.12 -27.34
N PRO A 153 -8.54 10.73 -27.38
CA PRO A 153 -9.20 10.10 -26.25
C PRO A 153 -8.62 8.74 -25.84
N GLU A 154 -7.89 8.07 -26.74
CA GLU A 154 -7.21 6.79 -26.45
C GLU A 154 -5.85 6.99 -25.75
N ASP A 155 -5.29 8.21 -25.81
CA ASP A 155 -4.06 8.53 -25.10
C ASP A 155 -4.30 8.60 -23.59
N HIS A 156 -3.46 7.93 -22.82
CA HIS A 156 -3.51 8.02 -21.37
C HIS A 156 -3.27 9.46 -20.88
N VAL A 157 -4.08 9.88 -19.92
CA VAL A 157 -3.86 11.13 -19.18
C VAL A 157 -2.53 11.10 -18.42
N ARG A 158 -1.99 12.28 -18.14
CA ARG A 158 -0.89 12.44 -17.20
C ARG A 158 -1.45 12.52 -15.79
N ILE A 159 -0.90 11.72 -14.88
CA ILE A 159 -1.24 11.74 -13.47
C ILE A 159 0.02 12.14 -12.70
N ARG A 160 -0.09 13.20 -11.89
CA ARG A 160 0.92 13.57 -10.90
C ARG A 160 0.26 13.48 -9.54
N CYS A 161 0.50 12.41 -8.79
CA CYS A 161 -0.14 12.21 -7.48
C CYS A 161 0.28 13.25 -6.44
N GLY A 162 1.48 13.83 -6.59
CA GLY A 162 1.99 14.85 -5.67
C GLY A 162 2.37 14.30 -4.29
N TYR A 163 2.59 13.00 -4.17
CA TYR A 163 2.96 12.36 -2.90
C TYR A 163 4.15 13.04 -2.23
N LEU A 164 4.03 13.25 -0.92
CA LEU A 164 5.07 13.82 -0.06
C LEU A 164 5.59 15.19 -0.52
N THR A 165 4.77 15.94 -1.26
CA THR A 165 5.09 17.33 -1.60
C THR A 165 4.87 18.28 -0.42
N ASN A 166 4.18 17.81 0.63
CA ASN A 166 4.03 18.49 1.89
C ASN A 166 4.78 17.74 3.01
N ASP A 167 5.64 18.45 3.74
CA ASP A 167 6.44 17.88 4.83
C ASP A 167 5.62 17.29 5.98
N ASP A 168 4.38 17.76 6.21
CA ASP A 168 3.51 17.22 7.25
C ASP A 168 3.10 15.77 6.97
N ASP A 169 2.99 15.39 5.69
CA ASP A 169 2.72 14.02 5.28
C ASP A 169 3.91 13.11 5.64
N VAL A 170 5.14 13.59 5.37
CA VAL A 170 6.37 12.89 5.75
C VAL A 170 6.46 12.73 7.26
N ARG A 171 6.22 13.81 8.03
CA ARG A 171 6.22 13.76 9.51
C ARG A 171 5.19 12.77 10.04
N THR A 172 4.03 12.68 9.41
CA THR A 172 2.96 11.73 9.81
C THR A 172 3.38 10.29 9.57
N PHE A 173 4.00 9.99 8.42
CA PHE A 173 4.58 8.67 8.20
C PHE A 173 5.66 8.31 9.23
N LEU A 174 6.58 9.22 9.54
CA LEU A 174 7.64 8.96 10.53
C LEU A 174 7.06 8.59 11.90
N ARG A 175 5.98 9.25 12.33
CA ARG A 175 5.29 8.88 13.59
C ARG A 175 4.60 7.51 13.48
N GLY A 176 4.01 7.19 12.34
CA GLY A 176 3.43 5.87 12.08
C GLY A 176 4.48 4.75 12.09
N ILE A 177 5.65 5.00 11.49
CA ILE A 177 6.80 4.07 11.50
C ILE A 177 7.26 3.84 12.94
N ASP A 178 7.47 4.91 13.73
CA ASP A 178 7.83 4.78 15.15
C ASP A 178 6.79 4.00 15.97
N PHE A 179 5.51 4.17 15.67
CA PHE A 179 4.47 3.38 16.32
C PHE A 179 4.61 1.88 16.01
N VAL A 180 4.77 1.51 14.73
CA VAL A 180 4.87 0.10 14.32
C VAL A 180 6.18 -0.54 14.80
N THR A 181 7.30 0.17 14.78
CA THR A 181 8.56 -0.38 15.30
C THR A 181 8.49 -0.70 16.79
N ARG A 182 7.69 0.05 17.56
CA ARG A 182 7.42 -0.26 18.97
C ARG A 182 6.55 -1.49 19.17
N LEU A 183 5.77 -1.93 18.17
CA LEU A 183 4.94 -3.13 18.28
C LEU A 183 5.77 -4.38 18.52
N GLU A 184 6.97 -4.48 17.92
CA GLU A 184 7.92 -5.60 18.11
C GLU A 184 8.15 -5.92 19.60
N LYS A 185 8.24 -4.85 20.42
CA LYS A 185 8.56 -4.93 21.85
C LYS A 185 7.36 -5.22 22.74
N THR A 186 6.15 -5.28 22.18
CA THR A 186 4.94 -5.58 22.95
C THR A 186 4.95 -7.05 23.39
N LYS A 187 4.34 -7.34 24.54
CA LYS A 187 4.26 -8.72 25.06
C LYS A 187 3.69 -9.71 24.03
N GLY A 188 2.70 -9.29 23.23
CA GLY A 188 2.08 -10.11 22.19
C GLY A 188 3.08 -10.53 21.12
N LEU A 189 3.68 -9.56 20.41
CA LEU A 189 4.63 -9.84 19.34
C LEU A 189 5.94 -10.44 19.86
N ALA A 190 6.44 -10.00 21.01
CA ALA A 190 7.62 -10.60 21.62
C ALA A 190 7.41 -12.09 21.96
N SER A 191 6.21 -12.49 22.39
CA SER A 191 5.93 -13.89 22.75
C SER A 191 6.02 -14.87 21.57
N VAL A 192 5.75 -14.37 20.35
CA VAL A 192 5.86 -15.14 19.10
C VAL A 192 7.22 -14.96 18.41
N GLY A 193 8.16 -14.29 19.08
CA GLY A 193 9.51 -14.06 18.54
C GLY A 193 9.49 -13.18 17.29
N ALA A 194 8.61 -12.17 17.26
CA ALA A 194 8.56 -11.21 16.16
C ALA A 194 9.87 -10.42 16.09
N GLN A 195 10.40 -10.26 14.87
CA GLN A 195 11.58 -9.46 14.57
C GLN A 195 11.29 -8.55 13.39
N LEU A 196 11.51 -7.25 13.55
CA LEU A 196 11.38 -6.27 12.46
C LEU A 196 12.65 -6.29 11.60
N HIS A 197 12.45 -6.29 10.28
CA HIS A 197 13.51 -6.16 9.28
C HIS A 197 13.37 -4.84 8.54
N GLU A 198 14.47 -4.10 8.46
CA GLU A 198 14.53 -2.87 7.67
C GLU A 198 14.74 -3.18 6.20
N ILE A 199 14.16 -2.37 5.30
CA ILE A 199 14.59 -2.37 3.90
C ILE A 199 16.04 -1.86 3.88
N THR A 200 17.01 -2.76 3.71
CA THR A 200 18.39 -2.37 3.48
C THR A 200 18.55 -2.11 1.96
N PRO A 201 19.00 -0.92 1.54
CA PRO A 201 19.15 -0.56 0.13
C PRO A 201 20.20 -1.39 -0.63
#